data_AF-A0A382VLN7-F1
#
_entry.id   AF-A0A382VLN7-F1
#
_cell.length_a   1.000
_cell.length_b   1.000
_cell.length_c   1.000
_cell.angle_alpha   90.00
_cell.angle_beta   90.00
_cell.angle_gamma   90.00
#
_symmetry.space_group_name_H-M   'P 1'
#
loop_
_entity.id
_entity.type
_entity.pdbx_description
1 polymer ?
#
loop_
_entity_poly.entity_id
_entity_poly.type
_entity_poly.pdbx_seq_one_letter_code
_entity_poly.pdbx_strand_id
1 'polypeptide(L)'
;MSAIRVGAVQYLNARPLVHGLEAQKDLFSFTFDVPAKCASLLHERSVDLGLIPTIEYLRKPHYRLVPDIGVVSHGPVESVALFATRPIQAIRSIAVDTSSRTAATLLRILCAEWFDIEPNFHTMAPDLESMLKRCDAALLIGDAALFTEHKTVAD
;
A
#
# COMPACT_ATOMS: atom_id res chain seq x y z
N MET A 1 -32.56 -6.42 3.43
CA MET A 1 -31.28 -6.12 4.11
C MET A 1 -30.65 -4.93 3.39
N SER A 2 -29.94 -4.04 4.07
CA SER A 2 -29.18 -2.98 3.40
C SER A 2 -27.96 -3.56 2.69
N ALA A 3 -27.57 -2.98 1.55
CA ALA A 3 -26.34 -3.38 0.86
C ALA A 3 -25.11 -3.22 1.78
N ILE A 4 -24.17 -4.16 1.67
CA ILE A 4 -22.91 -4.14 2.41
C ILE A 4 -22.04 -3.02 1.82
N ARG A 5 -21.55 -2.11 2.66
CA ARG A 5 -20.65 -1.02 2.24
C ARG A 5 -19.22 -1.53 2.21
N VAL A 6 -18.58 -1.45 1.06
CA VAL A 6 -17.23 -1.99 0.81
C VAL A 6 -16.27 -0.86 0.49
N GLY A 7 -15.23 -0.70 1.31
CA GLY A 7 -14.07 0.11 0.97
C GLY A 7 -13.10 -0.72 0.13
N ALA A 8 -12.94 -0.39 -1.15
CA ALA A 8 -12.11 -1.13 -2.09
C ALA A 8 -10.91 -0.29 -2.55
N VAL A 9 -9.75 -0.93 -2.66
CA VAL A 9 -8.55 -0.26 -3.18
C VAL A 9 -8.73 0.02 -4.66
N GLN A 10 -8.46 1.26 -5.07
CA GLN A 10 -8.66 1.71 -6.45
C GLN A 10 -7.59 1.22 -7.44
N TYR A 11 -6.43 0.79 -6.94
CA TYR A 11 -5.30 0.34 -7.78
C TYR A 11 -5.61 -0.94 -8.55
N LEU A 12 -4.93 -1.10 -9.68
CA LEU A 12 -5.14 -2.23 -10.60
C LEU A 12 -4.95 -3.59 -9.95
N ASN A 13 -4.06 -3.70 -8.95
CA ASN A 13 -3.81 -4.96 -8.23
C ASN A 13 -5.01 -5.48 -7.42
N ALA A 14 -5.98 -4.62 -7.09
CA ALA A 14 -7.16 -4.96 -6.28
C ALA A 14 -8.47 -4.97 -7.08
N ARG A 15 -8.51 -4.29 -8.24
CA ARG A 15 -9.72 -4.20 -9.09
C ARG A 15 -10.32 -5.57 -9.45
N PRO A 16 -9.54 -6.62 -9.82
CA PRO A 16 -10.12 -7.93 -10.14
C PRO A 16 -10.89 -8.58 -9.00
N LEU A 17 -10.54 -8.30 -7.73
CA LEU A 17 -11.19 -8.90 -6.56
C LEU A 17 -12.64 -8.46 -6.39
N VAL A 18 -12.98 -7.26 -6.87
CA VAL A 18 -14.30 -6.66 -6.66
C VAL A 18 -15.11 -6.52 -7.95
N HIS A 19 -14.49 -6.71 -9.12
CA HIS A 19 -15.11 -6.48 -10.42
C HIS A 19 -16.48 -7.16 -10.59
N GLY A 20 -16.59 -8.44 -10.26
CA GLY A 20 -17.86 -9.18 -10.36
C GLY A 20 -18.90 -8.77 -9.32
N LEU A 21 -18.47 -8.20 -8.19
CA LEU A 21 -19.35 -7.75 -7.11
C LEU A 21 -19.98 -6.39 -7.42
N GLU A 22 -19.32 -5.55 -8.22
CA GLU A 22 -19.85 -4.23 -8.64
C GLU A 22 -21.19 -4.34 -9.40
N ALA A 23 -21.44 -5.48 -10.08
CA ALA A 23 -22.70 -5.74 -10.76
C ALA A 23 -23.86 -6.08 -9.80
N GLN A 24 -23.57 -6.50 -8.57
CA GLN A 24 -24.56 -6.94 -7.57
C GLN A 24 -24.96 -5.79 -6.65
N LYS A 25 -25.53 -4.71 -7.22
CA LYS A 25 -25.84 -3.45 -6.52
C LYS A 25 -26.83 -3.58 -5.36
N ASP A 26 -27.66 -4.62 -5.38
CA ASP A 26 -28.61 -4.90 -4.29
C ASP A 26 -27.91 -5.48 -3.05
N LEU A 27 -26.71 -6.03 -3.22
CA LEU A 27 -25.93 -6.69 -2.17
C LEU A 27 -24.73 -5.86 -1.71
N PHE A 28 -24.12 -5.09 -2.61
CA PHE A 28 -22.88 -4.35 -2.33
C PHE A 28 -22.94 -2.91 -2.82
N SER A 29 -22.32 -2.02 -2.05
CA SER A 29 -22.03 -0.64 -2.44
C SER A 29 -20.55 -0.37 -2.22
N PHE A 30 -19.90 0.33 -3.16
CA PHE A 30 -18.44 0.49 -3.16
C PHE A 30 -18.02 1.94 -2.95
N THR A 31 -16.95 2.13 -2.17
CA THR A 31 -16.14 3.34 -2.12
C THR A 31 -14.72 2.97 -2.52
N PHE A 32 -14.27 3.50 -3.66
CA PHE A 32 -12.92 3.27 -4.16
C PHE A 32 -11.98 4.36 -3.66
N ASP A 33 -10.87 3.95 -3.06
CA ASP A 33 -9.87 4.88 -2.53
C ASP A 33 -8.49 4.21 -2.42
N VAL A 34 -7.49 4.93 -1.91
CA VAL A 34 -6.18 4.38 -1.57
C VAL A 34 -6.26 3.48 -0.31
N PRO A 35 -5.37 2.48 -0.16
CA PRO A 35 -5.43 1.52 0.94
C PRO A 35 -5.47 2.16 2.34
N ALA A 36 -4.64 3.19 2.57
CA ALA A 36 -4.64 3.91 3.84
C ALA A 36 -6.00 4.56 4.16
N LYS A 37 -6.74 5.03 3.14
CA LYS A 37 -8.06 5.63 3.32
C LYS A 37 -9.15 4.57 3.46
N CYS A 38 -9.09 3.47 2.72
CA CYS A 38 -9.96 2.31 2.95
C CYS A 38 -9.86 1.80 4.41
N ALA A 39 -8.65 1.78 4.97
CA ALA A 39 -8.45 1.48 6.39
C ALA A 39 -9.15 2.48 7.30
N SER A 40 -8.96 3.79 7.06
CA SER A 40 -9.65 4.81 7.87
C SER A 40 -11.17 4.69 7.79
N LEU A 41 -11.74 4.46 6.61
CA LEU A 41 -13.19 4.26 6.45
C LEU A 41 -13.71 3.06 7.26
N LEU A 42 -12.95 1.97 7.31
CA LEU A 42 -13.31 0.80 8.12
C LEU A 42 -13.20 1.11 9.62
N HIS A 43 -12.12 1.79 10.04
CA HIS A 43 -11.92 2.22 11.44
C HIS A 43 -13.06 3.13 11.92
N GLU A 44 -13.52 4.03 11.04
CA GLU A 44 -14.62 4.98 11.26
C GLU A 44 -16.01 4.34 11.11
N ARG A 45 -16.10 3.03 10.78
CA ARG A 45 -17.35 2.31 10.51
C ARG A 45 -18.20 2.94 9.39
N SER A 46 -17.55 3.68 8.50
CA SER A 46 -18.17 4.24 7.29
C SER A 46 -18.34 3.19 6.20
N VAL A 47 -17.60 2.08 6.29
CA VAL A 47 -17.81 0.86 5.51
C VAL A 47 -17.92 -0.35 6.44
N ASP A 48 -18.53 -1.43 5.96
CA ASP A 48 -18.75 -2.68 6.69
C ASP A 48 -17.65 -3.73 6.39
N LEU A 49 -17.08 -3.65 5.18
CA LEU A 49 -15.99 -4.50 4.69
C LEU A 49 -14.91 -3.61 4.05
N GLY A 50 -13.64 -3.98 4.19
CA GLY A 50 -12.54 -3.19 3.62
C GLY A 50 -11.39 -4.04 3.09
N LEU A 51 -10.91 -3.71 1.89
CA LEU A 51 -9.59 -4.09 1.42
C LEU A 51 -8.58 -3.11 2.04
N ILE A 52 -7.92 -3.52 3.11
CA ILE A 52 -7.05 -2.65 3.93
C ILE A 52 -5.61 -3.20 3.98
N PRO A 53 -4.61 -2.36 4.30
CA PRO A 53 -3.25 -2.83 4.52
C PRO A 53 -3.18 -3.85 5.67
N THR A 54 -2.52 -4.99 5.46
CA THR A 54 -2.37 -6.06 6.47
C THR A 54 -1.87 -5.58 7.83
N ILE A 55 -1.01 -4.55 7.88
CA ILE A 55 -0.51 -4.02 9.16
C ILE A 55 -1.63 -3.45 10.05
N GLU A 56 -2.75 -3.03 9.46
CA GLU A 56 -3.89 -2.49 10.21
C GLU A 56 -4.60 -3.56 11.02
N TYR A 57 -4.59 -4.81 10.54
CA TYR A 57 -5.09 -5.96 11.29
C TYR A 57 -4.30 -6.17 12.59
N LEU A 58 -2.99 -5.95 12.56
CA LEU A 58 -2.13 -6.11 13.74
C LEU A 58 -2.22 -4.91 14.70
N ARG A 59 -2.61 -3.72 14.21
CA ARG A 59 -2.63 -2.47 15.00
C ARG A 59 -3.94 -2.23 15.75
N LYS A 60 -5.03 -2.90 15.37
CA LYS A 60 -6.35 -2.68 15.95
C LYS A 60 -6.96 -3.99 16.43
N PRO A 61 -7.44 -4.04 17.67
CA PRO A 61 -8.22 -5.19 18.10
C PRO A 61 -9.56 -5.20 17.34
N HIS A 62 -10.12 -6.40 17.13
CA HIS A 62 -11.50 -6.65 16.66
C HIS A 62 -11.76 -6.73 15.15
N TYR A 63 -10.74 -6.86 14.30
CA TYR A 63 -10.97 -7.26 12.91
C TYR A 63 -11.10 -8.77 12.74
N ARG A 64 -11.89 -9.15 11.75
CA ARG A 64 -11.99 -10.52 11.25
C ARG A 64 -11.56 -10.51 9.79
N LEU A 65 -10.73 -11.47 9.42
CA LEU A 65 -10.30 -11.64 8.05
C LEU A 65 -11.37 -12.44 7.30
N VAL A 66 -11.62 -12.04 6.05
CA VAL A 66 -12.32 -12.89 5.11
C VAL A 66 -11.33 -13.99 4.68
N PRO A 67 -11.67 -15.28 4.83
CA PRO A 67 -10.75 -16.35 4.50
C PRO A 67 -10.48 -16.39 2.98
N ASP A 68 -9.33 -16.97 2.62
CA ASP A 68 -8.97 -17.37 1.25
C ASP A 68 -8.91 -16.23 0.21
N ILE A 69 -8.85 -14.97 0.64
CA ILE A 69 -8.76 -13.81 -0.25
C ILE A 69 -7.76 -12.77 0.27
N GLY A 70 -7.00 -12.17 -0.64
CA GLY A 70 -6.07 -11.09 -0.33
C GLY A 70 -5.27 -10.64 -1.54
N VAL A 71 -4.64 -9.47 -1.42
CA VAL A 71 -3.61 -9.01 -2.36
C VAL A 71 -2.26 -9.50 -1.84
N VAL A 72 -1.75 -10.57 -2.45
CA VAL A 72 -0.52 -11.27 -2.03
C VAL A 72 0.35 -11.59 -3.25
N SER A 73 1.65 -11.76 -3.02
CA SER A 73 2.60 -12.20 -4.06
C SER A 73 3.61 -13.18 -3.49
N HIS A 74 4.12 -14.06 -4.34
CA HIS A 74 5.33 -14.85 -4.11
C HIS A 74 6.37 -14.43 -5.14
N GLY A 75 7.35 -13.65 -4.71
CA GLY A 75 8.32 -13.00 -5.59
C GLY A 75 7.99 -11.52 -5.86
N PRO A 76 8.51 -10.93 -6.94
CA PRO A 76 8.29 -9.53 -7.29
C PRO A 76 6.80 -9.18 -7.40
N VAL A 77 6.43 -7.97 -6.97
CA VAL A 77 5.05 -7.46 -6.99
C VAL A 77 4.83 -6.30 -7.96
N GLU A 78 5.92 -5.68 -8.44
CA GLU A 78 6.01 -4.52 -9.36
C GLU A 78 5.31 -3.23 -8.91
N SER A 79 4.20 -3.33 -8.21
CA SER A 79 3.37 -2.24 -7.69
C SER A 79 3.75 -1.80 -6.27
N VAL A 80 4.92 -2.20 -5.77
CA VAL A 80 5.53 -1.71 -4.53
C VAL A 80 7.04 -1.66 -4.75
N ALA A 81 7.60 -0.45 -4.80
CA ALA A 81 9.00 -0.27 -5.17
C ALA A 81 9.66 0.85 -4.36
N LEU A 82 10.93 0.63 -4.01
CA LEU A 82 11.82 1.63 -3.45
C LEU A 82 12.72 2.16 -4.57
N PHE A 83 12.54 3.41 -4.94
CA PHE A 83 13.38 4.10 -5.92
C PHE A 83 14.48 4.84 -5.17
N ALA A 84 15.75 4.62 -5.55
CA ALA A 84 16.88 5.21 -4.87
C ALA A 84 17.80 5.94 -5.87
N THR A 85 18.37 7.06 -5.44
CA THR A 85 19.36 7.84 -6.23
C THR A 85 20.80 7.47 -5.90
N ARG A 86 20.99 6.53 -4.97
CA ARG A 86 22.28 6.08 -4.45
C ARG A 86 22.20 4.64 -3.96
N PRO A 87 23.32 3.94 -3.76
CA PRO A 87 23.35 2.60 -3.19
C PRO A 87 22.65 2.55 -1.83
N ILE A 88 22.02 1.42 -1.51
CA ILE A 88 21.20 1.25 -0.30
C ILE A 88 21.95 1.66 0.97
N GLN A 89 23.22 1.30 1.09
CA GLN A 89 24.05 1.57 2.26
C GLN A 89 24.31 3.08 2.49
N ALA A 90 24.12 3.90 1.46
CA ALA A 90 24.30 5.35 1.51
C ALA A 90 22.99 6.13 1.73
N ILE A 91 21.85 5.44 1.82
CA ILE A 91 20.55 6.05 2.09
C ILE A 91 20.49 6.55 3.54
N ARG A 92 20.13 7.81 3.74
CA ARG A 92 19.94 8.46 5.05
C ARG A 92 18.53 9.02 5.23
N SER A 93 17.78 9.17 4.15
CA SER A 93 16.41 9.67 4.14
C SER A 93 15.56 8.94 3.12
N ILE A 94 14.33 8.59 3.51
CA ILE A 94 13.36 7.89 2.66
C ILE A 94 12.04 8.63 2.70
N ALA A 95 11.55 9.06 1.53
CA ALA A 95 10.19 9.51 1.36
C ALA A 95 9.24 8.32 1.30
N VAL A 96 8.11 8.36 2.00
CA VAL A 96 7.14 7.27 2.09
C VAL A 96 5.79 7.75 1.61
N ASP A 97 5.22 7.05 0.61
CA ASP A 97 3.88 7.31 0.11
C ASP A 97 2.83 7.24 1.23
N THR A 98 2.10 8.34 1.40
CA THR A 98 0.93 8.48 2.29
C THR A 98 -0.14 7.40 2.13
N SER A 99 -0.21 6.78 0.96
CA SER A 99 -1.22 5.81 0.57
C SER A 99 -0.98 4.42 1.16
N SER A 100 0.24 4.15 1.64
CA SER A 100 0.65 2.82 2.14
C SER A 100 0.97 2.81 3.63
N ARG A 101 0.45 1.80 4.33
CA ARG A 101 0.85 1.51 5.73
C ARG A 101 1.65 0.23 5.85
N THR A 102 1.29 -0.83 5.10
CA THR A 102 2.02 -2.11 5.13
C THR A 102 3.40 -1.99 4.49
N ALA A 103 3.51 -1.45 3.27
CA ALA A 103 4.81 -1.36 2.59
C ALA A 103 5.79 -0.46 3.37
N ALA A 104 5.29 0.65 3.95
CA ALA A 104 6.07 1.51 4.82
C ALA A 104 6.60 0.75 6.06
N THR A 105 5.78 -0.13 6.64
CA THR A 105 6.19 -0.92 7.80
C THR A 105 7.19 -2.02 7.40
N LEU A 106 6.96 -2.70 6.28
CA LEU A 106 7.89 -3.69 5.73
C LEU A 106 9.25 -3.04 5.42
N LEU A 107 9.27 -1.85 4.82
CA LEU A 107 10.51 -1.15 4.51
C LEU A 107 11.31 -0.81 5.77
N ARG A 108 10.65 -0.40 6.86
CA ARG A 108 11.33 -0.18 8.14
C ARG A 108 12.00 -1.46 8.68
N ILE A 109 11.32 -2.60 8.54
CA ILE A 109 11.87 -3.90 8.92
C ILE A 109 13.07 -4.24 8.03
N LEU A 110 12.94 -4.08 6.70
CA LEU A 110 14.04 -4.35 5.77
C LEU A 110 15.26 -3.44 6.01
N CYS A 111 15.05 -2.15 6.31
CA CYS A 111 16.13 -1.24 6.69
C CYS A 111 16.90 -1.74 7.90
N ALA A 112 16.20 -2.16 8.96
CA ALA A 112 16.83 -2.61 10.21
C ALA A 112 17.43 -4.02 10.09
N GLU A 113 16.72 -4.97 9.48
CA GLU A 113 17.04 -6.39 9.56
C GLU A 113 17.82 -6.92 8.35
N TRP A 114 17.73 -6.26 7.19
CA TRP A 114 18.33 -6.76 5.95
C TRP A 114 19.40 -5.83 5.38
N PHE A 115 19.13 -4.53 5.38
CA PHE A 115 20.03 -3.53 4.81
C PHE A 115 21.01 -2.94 5.82
N ASP A 116 20.79 -3.14 7.12
CA ASP A 116 21.58 -2.60 8.23
C ASP A 116 21.75 -1.07 8.14
N ILE A 117 20.64 -0.36 7.92
CA ILE A 117 20.57 1.10 7.84
C ILE A 117 19.44 1.67 8.71
N GLU A 118 19.63 2.88 9.22
CA GLU A 118 18.63 3.61 10.00
C GLU A 118 18.32 4.98 9.35
N PRO A 119 17.55 5.00 8.24
CA PRO A 119 17.22 6.25 7.56
C PRO A 119 16.07 6.99 8.25
N ASN A 120 16.03 8.31 8.08
CA ASN A 120 14.89 9.14 8.46
C ASN A 120 13.74 8.96 7.46
N PHE A 121 12.55 8.63 7.95
CA PHE A 121 11.36 8.47 7.11
C PHE A 121 10.53 9.75 7.07
N HIS A 122 10.15 10.19 5.87
CA HIS A 122 9.32 11.37 5.63
C HIS A 122 8.08 11.00 4.82
N THR A 123 6.90 11.16 5.40
CA THR A 123 5.66 10.90 4.66
C THR A 123 5.40 12.00 3.63
N MET A 124 5.12 11.61 2.38
CA MET A 124 4.88 12.50 1.25
C MET A 124 3.80 11.92 0.32
N ALA A 125 3.15 12.80 -0.45
CA ALA A 125 2.28 12.37 -1.55
C ALA A 125 3.09 11.57 -2.60
N PRO A 126 2.46 10.63 -3.33
CA PRO A 126 3.14 9.75 -4.28
C PRO A 126 3.54 10.48 -5.57
N ASP A 127 4.54 11.35 -5.47
CA ASP A 127 5.18 12.05 -6.59
C ASP A 127 6.68 11.78 -6.55
N LEU A 128 7.14 10.90 -7.43
CA LEU A 128 8.51 10.40 -7.40
C LEU A 128 9.54 11.54 -7.48
N GLU A 129 9.32 12.48 -8.39
CA GLU A 129 10.25 13.57 -8.63
C GLU A 129 10.40 14.45 -7.39
N SER A 130 9.30 14.89 -6.78
CA SER A 130 9.33 15.71 -5.56
C SER A 130 9.89 14.93 -4.36
N MET A 131 9.59 13.63 -4.27
CA MET A 131 10.11 12.76 -3.22
C MET A 131 11.64 12.63 -3.31
N LEU A 132 12.19 12.35 -4.50
CA LEU A 132 13.63 12.21 -4.70
C LEU A 132 14.41 13.54 -4.69
N LYS A 133 13.75 14.68 -4.93
CA LYS A 133 14.34 16.00 -4.66
C LYS A 133 14.58 16.25 -3.16
N ARG A 134 13.82 15.58 -2.28
CA ARG A 134 13.84 15.81 -0.84
C ARG A 134 14.53 14.71 -0.05
N CYS A 135 14.50 13.48 -0.55
CA CYS A 135 15.03 12.29 0.13
C CYS A 135 15.93 11.48 -0.81
N ASP A 136 16.80 10.66 -0.23
CA ASP A 136 17.73 9.82 -1.01
C ASP A 136 17.01 8.69 -1.76
N ALA A 137 15.88 8.24 -1.22
CA ALA A 137 15.00 7.25 -1.80
C ALA A 137 13.52 7.55 -1.57
N ALA A 138 12.65 6.92 -2.35
CA ALA A 138 11.20 7.09 -2.32
C ALA A 138 10.50 5.72 -2.42
N LEU A 139 9.62 5.41 -1.46
CA LEU A 139 8.73 4.26 -1.52
C LEU A 139 7.41 4.68 -2.16
N LEU A 140 7.05 4.05 -3.29
CA LEU A 140 5.74 4.17 -3.93
C LEU A 140 5.00 2.84 -3.92
N ILE A 141 3.67 2.92 -3.99
CA ILE A 141 2.81 1.74 -4.16
C ILE A 141 1.76 1.94 -5.27
N GLY A 142 1.06 0.86 -5.59
CA GLY A 142 -0.07 0.86 -6.51
C GLY A 142 0.35 1.22 -7.92
N ASP A 143 -0.55 1.90 -8.63
CA ASP A 143 -0.37 2.24 -10.04
C ASP A 143 0.81 3.20 -10.25
N ALA A 144 1.09 4.08 -9.28
CA ALA A 144 2.22 5.00 -9.33
C ALA A 144 3.56 4.25 -9.38
N ALA A 145 3.73 3.21 -8.55
CA ALA A 145 4.90 2.35 -8.62
C ALA A 145 4.92 1.52 -9.92
N LEU A 146 3.77 0.92 -10.27
CA LEU A 146 3.65 0.02 -11.42
C LEU A 146 4.00 0.68 -12.75
N PHE A 147 3.59 1.93 -12.95
CA PHE A 147 3.81 2.67 -14.20
C PHE A 147 5.08 3.53 -14.19
N THR A 148 5.83 3.55 -13.10
CA THR A 148 7.13 4.23 -13.07
C THR A 148 8.15 3.40 -13.82
N GLU A 149 8.68 3.94 -14.92
CA GLU A 149 9.81 3.35 -15.61
C GLU A 149 11.05 3.32 -14.71
N HIS A 150 11.67 2.15 -14.59
CA HIS A 150 12.86 1.97 -13.78
C HIS A 150 13.74 0.87 -14.33
N LYS A 151 15.00 0.88 -13.91
CA LYS A 151 15.90 -0.27 -14.06
C LYS A 151 15.94 -0.99 -12.73
N THR A 152 15.53 -2.24 -12.71
CA THR A 152 15.69 -3.09 -11.53
C THR A 152 17.17 -3.30 -11.29
N VAL A 153 17.64 -2.95 -10.09
CA VAL A 153 18.96 -3.37 -9.63
C VAL A 153 18.80 -4.83 -9.22
N ALA A 154 19.14 -5.74 -10.13
CA ALA A 154 19.28 -7.14 -9.79
C ALA A 154 20.69 -7.35 -9.22
N ASP A 155 20.77 -8.02 -8.07
CA ASP A 155 22.01 -8.61 -7.58
C ASP A 155 22.45 -9.77 -8.49
#